data_AF-A0AAX2DTU5-F1
#
_entry.id   AF-A0AAX2DTU5-F1
#
_cell.length_a   1.000
_cell.length_b   1.000
_cell.length_c   1.000
_cell.angle_alpha   90.00
_cell.angle_beta   90.00
_cell.angle_gamma   90.00
#
_symmetry.space_group_name_H-M   'P 1'
#
loop_
_entity.id
_entity.type
_entity.pdbx_description
1 polymer ?
#
loop_
_entity_poly.entity_id
_entity_poly.type
_entity_poly.pdbx_seq_one_letter_code
_entity_poly.pdbx_strand_id
1 'polypeptide(L)'
;MQKQNVYKDDVYYKLLNKVRNHDDVTTNDLSTALWLYEKTNKELKKAKNKRRAWTDEEDEYLIYFVYSSDAELQDAADHLNRTLGSVASRLFQLRKHNKAFYIVRPWSEKEDEFIKKYYNSLTSKVITERLNRSYNAIKSRAWSLGVSKK
;
A
#
# COMPACT_ATOMS: atom_id res chain seq x y z
N MET A 1 22.12 -27.48 -2.78
CA MET A 1 22.20 -26.68 -4.03
C MET A 1 22.54 -25.24 -3.66
N GLN A 2 23.76 -24.80 -3.98
CA GLN A 2 24.19 -23.41 -3.75
C GLN A 2 23.33 -22.47 -4.60
N LYS A 3 22.64 -21.51 -3.98
CA LYS A 3 21.93 -20.47 -4.72
C LYS A 3 22.96 -19.69 -5.55
N GLN A 4 22.93 -19.85 -6.87
CA GLN A 4 23.69 -18.99 -7.77
C GLN A 4 23.37 -17.53 -7.41
N ASN A 5 24.40 -16.80 -7.01
CA ASN A 5 24.28 -15.42 -6.57
C ASN A 5 23.94 -14.56 -7.80
N VAL A 6 22.69 -14.12 -7.89
CA VAL A 6 22.06 -13.46 -9.05
C VAL A 6 22.70 -12.09 -9.39
N TYR A 7 23.65 -11.61 -8.58
CA TYR A 7 24.15 -10.22 -8.65
C TYR A 7 25.57 -10.07 -9.17
N LYS A 8 26.04 -11.04 -9.94
CA LYS A 8 27.34 -11.01 -10.63
C LYS A 8 27.20 -10.29 -11.98
N ASP A 9 26.86 -9.01 -11.93
CA ASP A 9 26.77 -8.13 -13.11
C ASP A 9 28.17 -7.63 -13.54
N ASP A 10 28.33 -7.20 -14.78
CA ASP A 10 29.60 -6.70 -15.36
C ASP A 10 30.22 -5.58 -14.48
N VAL A 11 29.36 -4.74 -13.92
CA VAL A 11 29.70 -3.64 -13.01
C VAL A 11 30.39 -4.14 -11.72
N TYR A 12 29.91 -5.24 -11.13
CA TYR A 12 30.51 -5.83 -9.93
C TYR A 12 31.92 -6.35 -10.21
N TYR A 13 32.11 -7.03 -11.34
CA TYR A 13 33.42 -7.57 -11.70
C TYR A 13 34.42 -6.49 -12.08
N LYS A 14 33.98 -5.40 -12.70
CA LYS A 14 34.83 -4.22 -12.96
C LYS A 14 35.38 -3.63 -11.66
N LEU A 15 34.53 -3.44 -10.66
CA LEU A 15 34.96 -2.96 -9.34
C LEU A 15 35.85 -3.98 -8.62
N LEU A 16 35.49 -5.26 -8.65
CA LEU A 16 36.26 -6.33 -8.03
C LEU A 16 37.67 -6.45 -8.62
N ASN A 17 37.80 -6.33 -9.95
CA ASN A 17 39.08 -6.38 -10.63
C ASN A 17 39.96 -5.18 -10.28
N LYS A 18 39.40 -3.96 -10.19
CA LYS A 18 40.13 -2.80 -9.69
C LYS A 18 40.69 -3.03 -8.29
N VAL A 19 39.86 -3.54 -7.37
CA VAL A 19 40.29 -3.86 -5.99
C VAL A 19 41.39 -4.92 -5.98
N ARG A 20 41.31 -5.94 -6.83
CA ARG A 20 42.31 -7.02 -6.93
C ARG A 20 43.63 -6.57 -7.53
N ASN A 21 43.58 -5.66 -8.50
CA ASN A 21 44.75 -5.12 -9.17
C ASN A 21 45.37 -3.95 -8.40
N HIS A 22 44.77 -3.53 -7.28
CA HIS A 22 45.16 -2.34 -6.52
C HIS A 22 45.09 -1.04 -7.34
N ASP A 23 44.14 -0.97 -8.27
CA ASP A 23 43.88 0.25 -9.04
C ASP A 23 43.22 1.33 -8.16
N ASP A 24 43.44 2.60 -8.50
CA ASP A 24 42.84 3.72 -7.79
C ASP A 24 41.30 3.69 -7.83
N VAL A 25 40.69 3.83 -6.64
CA VAL A 25 39.23 3.86 -6.48
C VAL A 25 38.74 5.29 -6.62
N THR A 26 37.90 5.52 -7.64
CA THR A 26 37.31 6.84 -7.89
C THR A 26 36.01 7.05 -7.11
N THR A 27 35.56 8.30 -7.03
CA THR A 27 34.23 8.64 -6.47
C THR A 27 33.11 7.94 -7.22
N ASN A 28 33.22 7.79 -8.54
CA ASN A 28 32.26 7.06 -9.35
C ASN A 28 32.21 5.56 -9.00
N ASP A 29 33.36 4.95 -8.69
CA ASP A 29 33.43 3.55 -8.26
C ASP A 29 32.72 3.36 -6.91
N LEU A 30 32.90 4.30 -5.97
CA LEU A 30 32.21 4.31 -4.68
C LEU A 30 30.70 4.51 -4.81
N SER A 31 30.26 5.47 -5.64
CA SER A 31 28.83 5.67 -5.94
C SER A 31 28.20 4.42 -6.54
N THR A 32 28.93 3.75 -7.44
CA THR A 32 28.48 2.49 -8.06
C THR A 32 28.38 1.35 -7.05
N ALA A 33 29.35 1.22 -6.13
CA ALA A 33 29.32 0.24 -5.06
C ALA A 33 28.14 0.47 -4.10
N LEU A 34 27.88 1.73 -3.74
CA LEU A 34 26.75 2.11 -2.89
C LEU A 34 25.40 1.79 -3.55
N TRP A 35 25.25 2.10 -4.84
CA TRP A 35 24.06 1.75 -5.61
C TRP A 35 23.83 0.23 -5.67
N LEU A 36 24.88 -0.57 -5.91
CA LEU A 36 24.80 -2.03 -5.89
C LEU A 36 24.34 -2.56 -4.52
N TYR A 37 24.83 -1.98 -3.42
CA TYR A 37 24.42 -2.32 -2.06
C TYR A 37 22.94 -2.00 -1.80
N GLU A 38 22.47 -0.81 -2.17
CA GLU A 38 21.06 -0.44 -2.02
C GLU A 38 20.14 -1.35 -2.83
N LYS A 39 20.51 -1.63 -4.08
CA LYS A 39 19.75 -2.50 -4.99
C LYS A 39 19.65 -3.92 -4.45
N THR A 40 20.76 -4.51 -4.00
CA THR A 40 20.79 -5.87 -3.45
C THR A 40 19.95 -5.99 -2.18
N ASN A 41 20.05 -5.02 -1.27
CA ASN A 41 19.23 -4.98 -0.05
C ASN A 41 17.73 -4.87 -0.36
N LYS A 42 17.35 -4.07 -1.35
CA LYS A 42 15.95 -3.94 -1.79
C LYS A 42 15.39 -5.27 -2.30
N GLU A 43 16.16 -5.99 -3.13
CA GLU A 43 15.74 -7.29 -3.65
C GLU A 43 15.75 -8.40 -2.58
N LEU A 44 16.70 -8.38 -1.64
CA LEU A 44 16.69 -9.29 -0.48
C LEU A 44 15.46 -9.08 0.39
N LYS A 45 15.09 -7.82 0.68
CA LYS A 45 13.83 -7.47 1.38
C LYS A 45 12.61 -8.01 0.62
N LYS A 46 12.57 -7.82 -0.70
CA LYS A 46 11.49 -8.31 -1.58
C LYS A 46 11.40 -9.84 -1.58
N ALA A 47 12.52 -10.54 -1.64
CA ALA A 47 12.59 -12.00 -1.63
C ALA A 47 12.17 -12.60 -0.28
N LYS A 48 12.57 -11.97 0.83
CA LYS A 48 12.14 -12.32 2.19
C LYS A 48 10.62 -12.19 2.32
N ASN A 49 10.05 -11.10 1.82
CA ASN A 49 8.60 -10.87 1.88
C ASN A 49 7.78 -11.78 0.97
N LYS A 50 8.30 -12.24 -0.19
CA LYS A 50 7.59 -13.19 -1.08
C LYS A 50 7.27 -14.55 -0.44
N ARG A 51 7.98 -14.95 0.62
CA ARG A 51 7.80 -16.25 1.30
C ARG A 51 7.11 -16.14 2.67
N ARG A 52 6.74 -14.93 3.09
CA ARG A 52 6.11 -14.72 4.40
C ARG A 52 4.62 -15.06 4.31
N ALA A 53 4.26 -16.24 4.81
CA ALA A 53 2.86 -16.62 5.02
C ALA A 53 2.16 -15.60 5.94
N TRP A 54 0.85 -15.46 5.78
CA TRP A 54 0.02 -14.69 6.71
C TRP A 54 -0.21 -15.50 7.97
N THR A 55 0.00 -14.89 9.13
CA THR A 55 -0.34 -15.51 10.42
C THR A 55 -1.77 -15.16 10.83
N ASP A 56 -2.32 -15.92 11.77
CA ASP A 56 -3.67 -15.68 12.27
C ASP A 56 -3.74 -14.33 13.01
N GLU A 57 -2.68 -13.93 13.71
CA GLU A 57 -2.61 -12.63 14.40
C GLU A 57 -2.60 -11.46 13.41
N GLU A 58 -1.93 -11.60 12.26
CA GLU A 58 -1.97 -10.59 11.21
C GLU A 58 -3.36 -10.49 10.58
N ASP A 59 -4.07 -11.61 10.42
CA ASP A 59 -5.45 -11.63 9.95
C ASP A 59 -6.40 -10.99 10.96
N GLU A 60 -6.27 -11.31 12.26
CA GLU A 60 -7.04 -10.68 13.34
C GLU A 60 -6.83 -9.18 13.38
N TYR A 61 -5.58 -8.73 13.26
CA TYR A 61 -5.26 -7.31 13.13
C TYR A 61 -5.97 -6.69 11.93
N LEU A 62 -5.92 -7.31 10.75
CA LEU A 62 -6.60 -6.79 9.55
C LEU A 62 -8.12 -6.75 9.71
N ILE A 63 -8.70 -7.74 10.36
CA ILE A 63 -10.15 -7.80 10.65
C ILE A 63 -10.54 -6.67 11.60
N TYR A 64 -9.73 -6.39 12.62
CA TYR A 64 -9.99 -5.27 13.52
C TYR A 64 -9.74 -3.91 12.84
N PHE A 65 -8.65 -3.81 12.08
CA PHE A 65 -8.23 -2.61 11.38
C PHE A 65 -9.30 -2.07 10.44
N VAL A 66 -10.08 -2.94 9.76
CA VAL A 66 -11.16 -2.48 8.87
C VAL A 66 -12.32 -1.78 9.59
N TYR A 67 -12.42 -1.87 10.91
CA TYR A 67 -13.39 -1.09 11.69
C TYR A 67 -12.84 0.28 12.11
N SER A 68 -11.54 0.54 11.95
CA SER A 68 -10.95 1.84 12.23
C SER A 68 -11.39 2.85 11.16
N SER A 69 -12.05 3.91 11.60
CA SER A 69 -12.63 4.95 10.74
C SER A 69 -11.61 5.86 10.07
N ASP A 70 -10.45 6.03 10.69
CA ASP A 70 -9.50 7.10 10.39
C ASP A 70 -8.14 6.59 9.89
N ALA A 71 -7.99 5.27 9.75
CA ALA A 71 -6.75 4.67 9.30
C ALA A 71 -6.79 4.33 7.80
N GLU A 72 -5.76 4.73 7.09
CA GLU A 72 -5.56 4.40 5.69
C GLU A 72 -4.96 2.99 5.56
N LEU A 73 -5.25 2.30 4.46
CA LEU A 73 -4.70 0.97 4.22
C LEU A 73 -3.16 0.92 4.26
N GLN A 74 -2.51 2.07 4.03
CA GLN A 74 -1.07 2.26 4.17
C GLN A 74 -0.61 2.08 5.62
N ASP A 75 -1.38 2.54 6.62
CA ASP A 75 -1.06 2.38 8.03
C ASP A 75 -0.98 0.90 8.42
N ALA A 76 -1.91 0.08 7.91
CA ALA A 76 -1.87 -1.37 8.10
C ALA A 76 -0.65 -2.01 7.44
N ALA A 77 -0.25 -1.53 6.25
CA ALA A 77 0.92 -2.03 5.56
C ALA A 77 2.21 -1.71 6.33
N ASP A 78 2.31 -0.50 6.86
CA ASP A 78 3.45 -0.05 7.65
C ASP A 78 3.53 -0.79 8.98
N HIS A 79 2.39 -0.96 9.68
CA HIS A 79 2.31 -1.71 10.93
C HIS A 79 2.73 -3.18 10.77
N LEU A 80 2.24 -3.85 9.71
CA LEU A 80 2.55 -5.26 9.46
C LEU A 80 3.91 -5.47 8.78
N ASN A 81 4.58 -4.38 8.40
CA ASN A 81 5.79 -4.39 7.57
C ASN A 81 5.60 -5.23 6.30
N ARG A 82 4.47 -4.98 5.61
CA ARG A 82 4.07 -5.61 4.35
C ARG A 82 3.85 -4.53 3.30
N THR A 83 3.78 -4.93 2.03
CA THR A 83 3.43 -3.98 0.97
C THR A 83 1.93 -3.72 0.96
N LEU A 84 1.52 -2.50 0.59
CA LEU A 84 0.10 -2.12 0.41
C LEU A 84 -0.66 -3.15 -0.44
N GLY A 85 -0.07 -3.57 -1.57
CA GLY A 85 -0.67 -4.58 -2.44
C GLY A 85 -0.82 -5.96 -1.80
N SER A 86 0.11 -6.36 -0.92
CA SER A 86 -0.03 -7.63 -0.18
C SER A 86 -1.18 -7.56 0.82
N VAL A 87 -1.31 -6.45 1.54
CA VAL A 87 -2.41 -6.21 2.49
C VAL A 87 -3.75 -6.18 1.76
N ALA A 88 -3.85 -5.41 0.67
CA ALA A 88 -5.05 -5.33 -0.16
C ALA A 88 -5.49 -6.70 -0.68
N SER A 89 -4.53 -7.49 -1.19
CA SER A 89 -4.80 -8.85 -1.66
C SER A 89 -5.25 -9.78 -0.53
N ARG A 90 -4.70 -9.66 0.68
CA ARG A 90 -5.12 -10.49 1.82
C ARG A 90 -6.52 -10.14 2.28
N LEU A 91 -6.83 -8.85 2.43
CA LEU A 91 -8.17 -8.39 2.77
C LEU A 91 -9.22 -8.83 1.76
N PHE A 92 -8.89 -8.85 0.47
CA PHE A 92 -9.77 -9.41 -0.54
C PHE A 92 -10.10 -10.88 -0.27
N GLN A 93 -9.12 -11.70 0.09
CA GLN A 93 -9.34 -13.11 0.45
C GLN A 93 -10.16 -13.25 1.74
N LEU A 94 -9.85 -12.46 2.77
CA LEU A 94 -10.60 -12.46 4.02
C LEU A 94 -12.07 -12.08 3.80
N ARG A 95 -12.35 -11.10 2.94
CA ARG A 95 -13.72 -10.70 2.54
C ARG A 95 -14.44 -11.80 1.77
N LYS A 96 -13.75 -12.49 0.86
CA LYS A 96 -14.33 -13.63 0.12
C LYS A 96 -14.80 -14.75 1.05
N HIS A 97 -14.14 -14.90 2.19
CA HIS A 97 -14.48 -15.86 3.23
C HIS A 97 -15.33 -15.26 4.38
N ASN A 98 -15.92 -14.08 4.20
CA ASN A 98 -16.74 -13.37 5.19
C ASN A 98 -16.04 -13.15 6.55
N LYS A 99 -14.71 -13.11 6.58
CA LYS A 99 -13.91 -12.88 7.80
C LYS A 99 -13.63 -11.41 8.08
N ALA A 100 -13.54 -10.60 7.04
CA ALA A 100 -13.33 -9.15 7.15
C ALA A 100 -14.42 -8.41 6.37
N PHE A 101 -14.90 -7.29 6.90
CA PHE A 101 -15.80 -6.39 6.17
C PHE A 101 -15.00 -5.32 5.41
N TYR A 102 -15.70 -4.48 4.64
CA TYR A 102 -15.06 -3.33 4.00
C TYR A 102 -14.64 -2.31 5.06
N ILE A 103 -13.59 -1.52 4.79
CA ILE A 103 -13.26 -0.39 5.67
C ILE A 103 -14.46 0.54 5.64
N VAL A 104 -15.20 0.62 6.75
CA VAL A 104 -16.37 1.48 6.85
C VAL A 104 -15.91 2.79 7.47
N ARG A 105 -15.62 3.78 6.64
CA ARG A 105 -15.48 5.16 7.12
C ARG A 105 -16.88 5.65 7.54
N PRO A 106 -17.16 5.87 8.84
CA PRO A 106 -18.46 6.34 9.31
C PRO A 106 -18.77 7.71 8.71
N TRP A 107 -20.04 7.99 8.47
CA TRP A 107 -20.47 9.30 7.99
C TRP A 107 -20.49 10.28 9.14
N SER A 108 -19.79 11.40 9.00
CA SER A 108 -19.88 12.50 9.96
C SER A 108 -21.10 13.36 9.69
N GLU A 109 -21.60 14.05 10.72
CA GLU A 109 -22.72 14.97 10.60
C GLU A 109 -22.46 16.06 9.56
N LYS A 110 -21.23 16.60 9.49
CA LYS A 110 -20.81 17.59 8.50
C LYS A 110 -20.91 17.06 7.06
N GLU A 111 -20.57 15.78 6.84
CA GLU A 111 -20.71 15.15 5.53
C GLU A 111 -22.20 15.00 5.16
N ASP A 112 -23.03 14.58 6.12
CA ASP A 112 -24.47 14.45 5.91
C ASP A 112 -25.14 15.80 5.61
N GLU A 113 -24.78 16.86 6.35
CA GLU A 113 -25.23 18.23 6.10
C GLU A 113 -24.80 18.72 4.71
N PHE A 114 -23.55 18.44 4.32
CA PHE A 114 -23.06 18.79 3.00
C PHE A 114 -23.85 18.09 1.89
N ILE A 115 -24.13 16.79 2.03
CA ILE A 115 -24.94 16.02 1.08
C ILE A 115 -26.35 16.61 1.00
N LYS A 116 -27.02 16.82 2.15
CA LYS A 116 -28.37 17.41 2.18
C LYS A 116 -28.45 18.75 1.44
N LYS A 117 -27.43 19.60 1.61
CA LYS A 117 -27.42 20.95 1.02
C LYS A 117 -27.06 20.97 -0.45
N TYR A 118 -26.12 20.12 -0.89
CA TYR A 118 -25.46 20.30 -2.19
C TYR A 118 -25.63 19.13 -3.17
N TYR A 119 -26.23 18.01 -2.77
CA TYR A 119 -26.34 16.82 -3.63
C TYR A 119 -27.09 17.07 -4.95
N ASN A 120 -28.09 17.96 -4.92
CA ASN A 120 -28.92 18.29 -6.08
C ASN A 120 -28.38 19.46 -6.91
N SER A 121 -27.55 20.31 -6.33
CA SER A 121 -27.03 21.52 -7.00
C SER A 121 -25.64 21.30 -7.62
N LEU A 122 -24.81 20.47 -6.99
CA LEU A 122 -23.44 20.23 -7.46
C LEU A 122 -23.33 19.00 -8.37
N THR A 123 -22.32 19.04 -9.22
CA THR A 123 -21.95 17.87 -10.02
C THR A 123 -21.38 16.78 -9.10
N SER A 124 -21.58 15.52 -9.50
CA SER A 124 -21.12 14.38 -8.72
C SER A 124 -19.61 14.42 -8.48
N LYS A 125 -18.84 14.92 -9.46
CA LYS A 125 -17.38 15.07 -9.37
C LYS A 125 -16.96 16.00 -8.23
N VAL A 126 -17.58 17.17 -8.12
CA VAL A 126 -17.27 18.15 -7.06
C VAL A 126 -17.58 17.58 -5.68
N ILE A 127 -18.70 16.86 -5.54
CA ILE A 127 -19.09 16.24 -4.27
C ILE A 127 -18.12 15.12 -3.88
N THR A 128 -17.70 14.28 -4.85
CA THR A 128 -16.72 13.21 -4.58
C THR A 128 -15.35 13.75 -4.17
N GLU A 129 -14.89 14.82 -4.83
CA GLU A 129 -13.61 15.47 -4.50
C GLU A 129 -13.67 16.13 -3.11
N ARG A 130 -14.78 16.82 -2.81
CA ARG A 130 -14.96 17.51 -1.52
C ARG A 130 -15.05 16.57 -0.32
N LEU A 131 -15.74 15.43 -0.48
CA LEU A 131 -15.95 14.47 0.62
C LEU A 131 -14.87 13.39 0.67
N ASN A 132 -13.99 13.34 -0.34
CA ASN A 132 -13.02 12.27 -0.55
C ASN A 132 -13.67 10.87 -0.41
N ARG A 133 -14.82 10.69 -1.08
CA ARG A 133 -15.58 9.43 -1.09
C ARG A 133 -15.99 9.06 -2.51
N SER A 134 -16.18 7.77 -2.74
CA SER A 134 -16.66 7.29 -4.03
C SER A 134 -18.10 7.74 -4.29
N TYR A 135 -18.44 7.95 -5.56
CA TYR A 135 -19.79 8.35 -5.96
C TYR A 135 -20.86 7.36 -5.46
N ASN A 136 -20.58 6.06 -5.51
CA ASN A 136 -21.52 5.03 -5.05
C ASN A 136 -21.79 5.15 -3.54
N ALA A 137 -20.77 5.39 -2.72
CA ALA A 137 -20.96 5.60 -1.29
C ALA A 137 -21.84 6.82 -1.01
N ILE A 138 -21.58 7.94 -1.70
CA ILE A 138 -22.35 9.18 -1.57
C ILE A 138 -23.80 8.98 -2.03
N LYS A 139 -24.03 8.29 -3.16
CA LYS A 139 -25.36 7.97 -3.68
C LYS A 139 -26.16 7.13 -2.68
N SER A 140 -25.55 6.09 -2.13
CA SER A 140 -26.19 5.25 -1.11
C SER A 140 -26.52 6.05 0.15
N ARG A 141 -25.63 6.94 0.60
CA ARG A 141 -25.90 7.79 1.77
C ARG A 141 -26.98 8.82 1.49
N ALA A 142 -26.97 9.47 0.33
CA ALA A 142 -28.00 10.42 -0.07
C ALA A 142 -29.39 9.76 -0.05
N TRP A 143 -29.50 8.53 -0.57
CA TRP A 143 -30.72 7.73 -0.49
C TRP A 143 -31.16 7.47 0.95
N SER A 144 -30.24 7.06 1.84
CA SER A 144 -30.53 6.90 3.28
C SER A 144 -30.93 8.20 3.98
N LEU A 145 -30.46 9.36 3.49
CA LEU A 145 -30.82 10.68 4.00
C LEU A 145 -32.10 11.25 3.34
N GLY A 146 -32.72 10.52 2.42
CA GLY A 146 -33.93 10.96 1.69
C GLY A 146 -33.67 12.01 0.61
N VAL A 147 -32.42 12.20 0.18
CA VAL A 147 -32.03 13.18 -0.84
C VAL A 147 -31.83 12.47 -2.17
N SER A 148 -32.56 12.89 -3.21
CA SER A 148 -32.43 12.35 -4.57
C SER A 148 -32.09 13.45 -5.56
N LYS A 149 -31.19 13.11 -6.48
CA LYS A 149 -30.87 13.96 -7.62
C LYS A 149 -32.06 13.89 -8.59
N LYS A 150 -32.64 15.03 -8.92
CA LYS A 150 -33.68 15.14 -9.95
C LYS A 150 -33.08 14.95 -11.34
#